data_AF-A0AAX3T2S6-F1
#
_entry.id   AF-A0AAX3T2S6-F1
#
_cell.length_a   1.000
_cell.length_b   1.000
_cell.length_c   1.000
_cell.angle_alpha   90.00
_cell.angle_beta   90.00
_cell.angle_gamma   90.00
#
_symmetry.space_group_name_H-M   'P 1'
#
loop_
_entity.id
_entity.type
_entity.pdbx_description
1 polymer ?
#
loop_
_entity_poly.entity_id
_entity_poly.type
_entity_poly.pdbx_seq_one_letter_code
_entity_poly.pdbx_strand_id
1 'polypeptide(L)' 'MPTTKAILRHVRVETPRTNHERPCAAHRKGKKAHFILAGDTHLVITENDKAIRYCPPAAAEILDVAQQDLATLRQQLGL' A
#
# COMPACT_ATOMS: atom_id res chain seq x y z
N MET A 1 -12.23 28.26 4.08
CA MET A 1 -12.87 26.92 4.09
C MET A 1 -11.90 25.94 4.75
N PRO A 2 -12.33 25.11 5.71
CA PRO A 2 -11.46 24.08 6.25
C PRO A 2 -11.10 23.11 5.12
N THR A 3 -9.83 23.09 4.72
CA THR A 3 -9.33 22.07 3.80
C THR A 3 -9.25 20.76 4.55
N THR A 4 -10.08 19.80 4.17
CA THR A 4 -9.97 18.41 4.65
C THR A 4 -8.53 17.95 4.43
N LYS A 5 -7.79 17.68 5.50
CA LYS A 5 -6.41 17.19 5.38
C LYS A 5 -6.46 15.89 4.57
N ALA A 6 -5.63 15.79 3.54
CA ALA A 6 -5.44 14.53 2.82
C ALA A 6 -4.98 13.47 3.83
N ILE A 7 -5.85 12.51 4.15
CA ILE A 7 -5.57 11.46 5.15
C ILE A 7 -4.60 10.41 4.56
N LEU A 8 -4.70 10.14 3.25
CA LEU A 8 -3.88 9.13 2.57
C LEU A 8 -2.49 9.63 2.14
N ARG A 9 -1.89 10.60 2.86
CA ARG A 9 -0.53 11.11 2.53
C ARG A 9 0.55 10.02 2.54
N HIS A 10 0.29 8.95 3.29
CA HIS A 10 1.21 7.83 3.47
C HIS A 10 1.03 6.73 2.43
N VAL A 11 -0.04 6.74 1.64
CA VAL A 11 -0.37 5.68 0.69
C VAL A 11 -0.28 6.24 -0.73
N ARG A 12 0.56 5.61 -1.57
CA ARG A 12 0.74 6.02 -2.97
C ARG A 12 1.05 4.84 -3.86
N VAL A 13 0.93 5.06 -5.17
CA VAL A 13 1.35 4.11 -6.19
C VAL A 13 2.69 4.58 -6.76
N GLU A 14 3.64 3.66 -6.91
CA GLU A 14 4.91 3.92 -7.58
C GLU A 14 5.13 2.91 -8.71
N THR A 15 5.81 3.35 -9.77
CA THR A 15 6.32 2.50 -10.84
C THR A 15 7.81 2.81 -10.99
N PRO A 16 8.72 1.93 -10.53
CA PRO A 16 10.13 2.22 -10.55
C PRO A 16 10.66 2.34 -11.97
N ARG A 17 11.47 3.38 -12.20
CA ARG A 17 12.19 3.57 -13.48
C ARG A 17 13.55 2.85 -13.51
N THR A 18 14.00 2.34 -12.37
CA THR A 18 15.31 1.74 -12.17
C THR A 18 15.18 0.27 -11.82
N ASN A 19 16.06 -0.58 -12.34
CA ASN A 19 16.11 -2.03 -12.08
C ASN A 19 16.57 -2.43 -10.66
N HIS A 20 16.64 -1.49 -9.71
CA HIS A 20 16.90 -1.83 -8.32
C HIS A 20 15.78 -2.72 -7.76
N GLU A 21 16.15 -3.94 -7.36
CA GLU A 21 15.24 -4.91 -6.77
C GLU A 21 14.67 -4.36 -5.45
N ARG A 22 13.34 -4.41 -5.32
CA ARG A 22 12.64 -4.00 -4.11
C ARG A 22 11.86 -5.19 -3.56
N PRO A 23 12.12 -5.66 -2.34
CA PRO A 23 11.38 -6.81 -1.82
C PRO A 23 9.92 -6.44 -1.56
N CYS A 24 9.00 -7.29 -2.01
CA CYS A 24 7.59 -7.19 -1.62
C CYS A 24 7.45 -7.51 -0.13
N ALA A 25 6.81 -6.62 0.64
CA ALA A 25 6.70 -6.77 2.09
C ALA A 25 5.81 -7.95 2.50
N ALA A 26 4.76 -8.24 1.73
CA ALA A 26 3.89 -9.39 1.95
C ALA A 26 4.58 -10.72 1.59
N HIS A 27 5.57 -10.68 0.68
CA HIS A 27 6.18 -11.86 0.09
C HIS A 27 7.71 -11.84 0.24
N ARG A 28 8.20 -11.70 1.48
CA ARG A 28 9.65 -11.64 1.76
C ARG A 28 10.33 -13.01 1.79
N LYS A 29 9.58 -14.08 2.10
CA LYS A 29 10.13 -15.43 2.35
C LYS A 29 9.19 -16.50 1.82
N GLY A 30 9.72 -17.71 1.62
CA GLY A 30 8.96 -18.88 1.16
C GLY A 30 8.77 -18.95 -0.36
N LYS A 31 7.92 -19.87 -0.82
CA LYS A 31 7.75 -20.17 -2.26
C LYS A 31 7.19 -19.02 -3.10
N LYS A 32 6.54 -18.05 -2.47
CA LYS A 32 5.97 -16.87 -3.13
C LYS A 32 6.89 -15.65 -3.08
N ALA A 33 8.10 -15.79 -2.54
CA ALA A 33 9.02 -14.68 -2.39
C ALA A 33 9.41 -14.08 -3.75
N HIS A 34 9.34 -12.77 -3.87
CA HIS A 34 9.69 -12.07 -5.12
C HIS A 34 10.11 -10.62 -4.88
N PHE A 35 10.76 -10.07 -5.91
CA PHE A 35 11.11 -8.67 -6.00
C PHE A 35 10.15 -7.93 -6.93
N ILE A 36 9.94 -6.66 -6.62
CA ILE A 36 9.32 -5.65 -7.48
C ILE A 36 10.45 -5.05 -8.31
N LEU A 37 10.33 -5.15 -9.64
CA LEU A 37 11.35 -4.74 -10.60
C LEU A 37 10.98 -3.41 -11.27
N ALA A 38 11.77 -2.97 -12.24
CA ALA A 38 11.43 -1.77 -13.01
C ALA A 38 10.20 -2.03 -13.88
N GLY A 39 9.35 -1.00 -14.02
CA GLY A 39 8.09 -1.12 -14.73
C GLY A 39 6.95 -1.74 -13.91
N ASP A 40 7.24 -2.38 -12.78
CA ASP A 40 6.22 -2.96 -11.90
C ASP A 40 5.53 -1.87 -11.08
N THR A 41 4.27 -1.62 -11.39
CA THR A 41 3.40 -0.78 -10.57
C THR A 41 3.13 -1.47 -9.23
N HIS A 42 3.33 -0.76 -8.13
CA HIS A 42 3.19 -1.32 -6.79
C HIS A 42 2.65 -0.29 -5.81
N LEU A 43 2.07 -0.78 -4.72
CA LEU A 43 1.58 0.05 -3.62
C LEU A 43 2.74 0.37 -2.67
N VAL A 44 2.80 1.63 -2.23
CA VAL A 44 3.74 2.11 -1.22
C VAL A 44 2.97 2.70 -0.05
N ILE A 45 3.23 2.15 1.14
CA ILE A 45 2.72 2.65 2.41
C ILE A 45 3.91 3.16 3.22
N THR A 46 3.86 4.42 3.66
CA THR A 46 4.93 5.03 4.45
C THR A 46 4.55 5.04 5.93
N GLU A 47 5.22 4.20 6.73
CA GLU A 47 4.97 4.07 8.16
C GLU A 47 6.27 4.33 8.92
N ASN A 48 6.25 5.19 9.95
CA ASN A 48 7.44 5.57 10.74
C ASN A 48 8.62 5.97 9.84
N ASP A 49 8.36 6.82 8.83
CA ASP A 49 9.30 7.27 7.80
C ASP A 49 9.93 6.16 6.93
N LYS A 50 9.38 4.96 6.96
CA LYS A 50 9.83 3.82 6.15
C LYS A 50 8.83 3.51 5.06
N ALA A 51 9.31 3.45 3.81
CA ALA A 51 8.52 3.02 2.67
C ALA A 51 8.41 1.50 2.60
N ILE A 52 7.20 0.98 2.83
CA ILE A 52 6.83 -0.42 2.72
C ILE A 52 6.15 -0.64 1.37
N ARG A 53 6.55 -1.67 0.63
CA ARG A 53 6.18 -1.88 -0.77
C ARG A 53 5.44 -3.19 -0.95
N TYR A 54 4.36 -3.18 -1.73
CA TYR A 54 3.50 -4.33 -1.95
C TYR A 54 3.20 -4.51 -3.43
N CYS A 55 3.41 -5.72 -3.94
CA CYS A 55 3.07 -6.08 -5.31
C CYS A 55 1.56 -5.98 -5.56
N PRO A 56 1.09 -5.93 -6.83
CA PRO A 56 -0.32 -5.74 -7.15
C PRO A 56 -1.29 -6.72 -6.45
N PRO A 57 -1.01 -8.04 -6.35
CA PRO A 57 -1.89 -8.94 -5.62
C PRO A 57 -2.01 -8.59 -4.12
N ALA A 58 -0.88 -8.30 -3.47
CA ALA A 58 -0.89 -7.91 -2.05
C ALA A 58 -1.53 -6.53 -1.85
N ALA A 59 -1.37 -5.63 -2.81
CA ALA A 59 -2.03 -4.32 -2.78
C ALA A 59 -3.55 -4.45 -2.81
N ALA A 60 -4.09 -5.35 -3.65
CA ALA A 60 -5.54 -5.62 -3.69
C ALA A 60 -6.05 -6.08 -2.32
N GLU A 61 -5.42 -7.09 -1.72
CA GLU A 61 -5.80 -7.60 -0.40
C GLU A 61 -5.78 -6.50 0.68
N ILE A 62 -4.76 -5.63 0.67
CA ILE A 62 -4.65 -4.54 1.64
C ILE A 62 -5.75 -3.50 1.44
N LEU A 63 -6.06 -3.15 0.19
CA LEU A 63 -7.09 -2.17 -0.11
C LEU A 63 -8.49 -2.69 0.23
N ASP A 64 -8.75 -3.99 0.04
CA ASP A 64 -10.00 -4.63 0.43
C ASP A 64 -10.21 -4.57 1.95
N VAL A 65 -9.16 -4.86 2.74
CA VAL A 65 -9.20 -4.72 4.21
C VAL A 65 -9.43 -3.26 4.60
N ALA A 66 -8.70 -2.33 4.00
CA ALA A 66 -8.86 -0.90 4.30
C ALA A 66 -10.27 -0.38 3.99
N GLN A 67 -10.93 -0.92 2.96
CA GLN A 67 -12.32 -0.60 2.64
C GLN A 67 -13.27 -1.11 3.74
N GLN A 68 -13.06 -2.32 4.26
CA GLN A 68 -13.86 -2.89 5.34
C GLN A 68 -13.68 -2.12 6.65
N ASP A 69 -12.44 -1.76 6.99
CA ASP A 69 -12.13 -0.94 8.16
C ASP A 69 -12.80 0.44 8.06
N LEU A 70 -12.75 1.08 6.89
CA LEU A 70 -13.41 2.35 6.65
C LEU A 70 -14.93 2.23 6.82
N ALA A 71 -15.54 1.16 6.28
CA ALA A 71 -16.98 0.92 6.44
C ALA A 71 -17.36 0.77 7.93
N THR A 72 -16.54 0.04 8.69
CA THR A 72 -16.73 -0.14 10.14
C THR A 72 -16.62 1.17 10.90
N LEU A 73 -15.61 2.00 10.59
CA LEU A 73 -15.43 3.32 11.20
C LEU A 73 -16.60 4.26 10.92
N ARG A 74 -17.13 4.24 9.68
CA ARG A 74 -18.33 5.02 9.33
C ARG A 74 -19.53 4.59 10.16
N GLN A 75 -19.77 3.28 10.29
CA GLN A 75 -20.85 2.75 11.11
C GLN A 75 -20.74 3.19 12.57
N GLN A 76 -19.53 3.15 13.15
CA GLN A 76 -19.27 3.60 14.53
C GLN A 76 -19.51 5.10 14.73
N LEU A 77 -19.31 5.91 13.68
CA LEU A 77 -19.63 7.34 13.68
C LEU A 77 -21.11 7.65 13.36
N GLY A 78 -21.91 6.63 13.01
CA GLY A 78 -23.29 6.81 12.57
C GLY A 78 -23.43 7.42 11.18
N LEU A 79 -22.46 7.19 10.29
CA LEU A 79 -22.37 7.70 8.90
C LEU A 79 -22.64 6.64 7.83
#